data_AF-A0A8J5JRP5-F1
#
_entry.id   AF-A0A8J5JRP5-F1
#
_cell.length_a   1.000
_cell.length_b   1.000
_cell.length_c   1.000
_cell.angle_alpha   90.00
_cell.angle_beta   90.00
_cell.angle_gamma   90.00
#
_symmetry.space_group_name_H-M   'P 1'
#
loop_
_entity.id
_entity.type
_entity.pdbx_description
1 polymer ?
#
loop_
_entity_poly.entity_id
_entity_poly.type
_entity_poly.pdbx_seq_one_letter_code
_entity_poly.pdbx_strand_id
1 'polypeptide(L)'
;MEVQEGGQALVTADHLRLVLDYEKYGVRESGVLFHVITRPSRGRLDVHIWRRPEDTIFTLLDLNNDRVTYIHDGSETTEDSIVLELELVTRTGYILPSYLQ
;
A
#
# COMPACT_ATOMS: atom_id res chain seq x y z
N MET A 1 -0.82 11.39 7.39
CA MET A 1 0.32 11.91 6.61
C MET A 1 -0.01 13.34 6.24
N GLU A 2 0.95 14.27 6.36
CA GLU A 2 0.78 15.66 5.94
C GLU A 2 1.56 15.88 4.66
N VAL A 3 0.92 16.46 3.64
CA VAL A 3 1.52 16.73 2.33
C VAL A 3 1.10 18.13 1.92
N GLN A 4 2.07 18.96 1.55
CA GLN A 4 1.76 20.28 1.02
C GLN A 4 1.01 20.15 -0.30
N GLU A 5 0.14 21.11 -0.59
CA GLU A 5 -0.57 21.19 -1.87
C GLU A 5 0.44 21.21 -3.03
N GLY A 6 0.23 20.34 -4.01
CA GLY A 6 1.15 20.14 -5.14
C GLY A 6 2.47 19.43 -4.79
N GLY A 7 2.65 19.09 -3.51
CA GLY A 7 3.78 18.33 -3.01
C GLY A 7 3.58 16.82 -3.12
N GLN A 8 4.58 16.09 -2.63
CA GLN A 8 4.58 14.64 -2.58
C GLN A 8 5.12 14.13 -1.25
N ALA A 9 4.69 12.95 -0.84
CA ALA A 9 5.18 12.29 0.36
C ALA A 9 5.26 10.77 0.16
N LEU A 10 6.27 10.17 0.79
CA LEU A 10 6.44 8.72 0.80
C LEU A 10 5.34 8.08 1.63
N VAL A 11 4.74 7.03 1.09
CA VAL A 11 3.83 6.15 1.83
C VAL A 11 4.67 5.02 2.38
N THR A 12 4.88 5.02 3.70
CA THR A 12 5.63 3.97 4.40
C THR A 12 4.68 3.07 5.18
N ALA A 13 5.20 1.93 5.65
CA ALA A 13 4.46 1.03 6.53
C ALA A 13 4.00 1.72 7.83
N ASP A 14 4.69 2.75 8.32
CA ASP A 14 4.25 3.49 9.52
C ASP A 14 2.91 4.23 9.31
N HIS A 15 2.58 4.56 8.06
CA HIS A 15 1.28 5.13 7.70
C HIS A 15 0.17 4.08 7.65
N LEU A 16 0.52 2.79 7.61
CA LEU A 16 -0.41 1.66 7.60
C LEU A 16 -0.28 0.93 8.93
N ARG A 17 -1.27 1.08 9.83
CA ARG A 17 -1.25 0.37 11.13
C ARG A 17 -1.48 -1.13 10.92
N LEU A 18 -0.44 -1.86 10.55
CA LEU A 18 -0.47 -3.31 10.35
C LEU A 18 -0.16 -3.99 11.69
N VAL A 19 -1.19 -4.53 12.35
CA VAL A 19 -1.07 -5.20 13.67
C VAL A 19 -0.92 -6.73 13.52
N LEU A 20 -0.65 -7.20 12.30
CA LEU A 20 -0.57 -8.62 11.98
C LEU A 20 0.88 -9.12 11.99
N ASP A 21 1.16 -10.16 12.77
CA ASP A 21 2.40 -10.95 12.70
C ASP A 21 2.35 -11.91 11.49
N TYR A 22 2.58 -11.36 10.30
CA TYR A 22 2.48 -12.10 9.04
C TYR A 22 3.57 -13.17 8.89
N GLU A 23 4.73 -12.98 9.52
CA GLU A 23 5.85 -13.94 9.46
C GLU A 23 5.48 -15.27 10.13
N LYS A 24 4.74 -15.22 11.24
CA LYS A 24 4.21 -16.41 11.93
C LYS A 24 3.35 -17.29 11.03
N TYR A 25 2.69 -16.70 10.04
CA TYR A 25 1.83 -17.42 9.09
C TYR A 25 2.58 -17.80 7.80
N GLY A 26 3.90 -17.62 7.75
CA GLY A 26 4.71 -17.95 6.57
C GLY A 26 4.55 -16.98 5.40
N VAL A 27 4.05 -15.77 5.66
CA VAL A 27 3.96 -14.69 4.68
C VAL A 27 5.27 -13.90 4.69
N ARG A 28 5.76 -13.50 3.52
CA ARG A 28 6.89 -12.55 3.37
C ARG A 28 6.34 -11.15 3.12
N GLU A 29 7.13 -10.11 3.31
CA GLU A 29 6.76 -8.74 2.89
C GLU A 29 6.32 -8.68 1.42
N SER A 30 6.95 -9.47 0.53
CA SER A 30 6.57 -9.60 -0.88
C SER A 30 5.24 -10.34 -1.12
N GLY A 31 4.72 -11.01 -0.10
CA GLY A 31 3.43 -11.71 -0.09
C GLY A 31 2.36 -10.97 0.71
N VAL A 32 2.65 -9.76 1.21
CA VAL A 32 1.65 -8.83 1.75
C VAL A 32 1.31 -7.86 0.63
N LEU A 33 0.16 -8.04 -0.01
CA LEU A 33 -0.27 -7.26 -1.17
C LEU A 33 -1.32 -6.24 -0.73
N PHE A 34 -1.18 -5.02 -1.24
CA PHE A 34 -2.15 -3.93 -1.07
C PHE A 34 -2.78 -3.63 -2.42
N HIS A 35 -4.09 -3.78 -2.50
CA HIS A 35 -4.90 -3.42 -3.65
C HIS A 35 -5.55 -2.06 -3.43
N VAL A 36 -5.33 -1.10 -4.32
CA VAL A 36 -6.03 0.18 -4.24
C VAL A 36 -7.47 0.01 -4.74
N ILE A 37 -8.41 0.01 -3.79
CA ILE A 37 -9.84 -0.11 -4.07
C ILE A 37 -10.45 1.25 -4.42
N THR A 38 -10.05 2.29 -3.69
CA THR A 38 -10.49 3.66 -3.95
C THR A 38 -9.27 4.55 -4.09
N ARG A 39 -9.16 5.18 -5.27
CA ARG A 39 -8.08 6.12 -5.56
C ARG A 39 -8.30 7.44 -4.80
N PRO A 40 -7.21 8.14 -4.47
CA PRO A 40 -7.29 9.51 -3.96
C PRO A 40 -8.08 10.42 -4.91
N SER A 41 -8.85 11.34 -4.33
CA SER A 41 -9.68 12.31 -5.07
C SER A 41 -8.95 13.63 -5.37
N ARG A 42 -7.82 13.88 -4.70
CA ARG A 42 -7.02 15.11 -4.74
C ARG A 42 -5.54 14.81 -4.99
N GLY A 43 -5.26 13.66 -5.58
CA GLY A 43 -3.91 13.22 -5.84
C GLY A 43 -3.85 11.90 -6.58
N ARG A 44 -2.66 11.30 -6.56
CA ARG A 44 -2.42 9.96 -7.10
C ARG A 44 -1.36 9.24 -6.29
N LEU A 45 -1.45 7.91 -6.29
CA LEU A 45 -0.35 7.06 -5.88
C LEU A 45 0.53 6.79 -7.11
N ASP A 46 1.82 7.06 -6.96
CA ASP A 46 2.85 6.68 -7.89
C ASP A 46 3.62 5.50 -7.30
N VAL A 47 3.53 4.35 -7.97
CA VAL A 47 4.19 3.11 -7.56
C VAL A 47 5.30 2.83 -8.56
N HIS A 48 6.54 3.01 -8.14
CA HIS A 48 7.74 2.87 -8.97
C HIS A 48 8.11 1.39 -9.20
N ILE A 49 7.19 0.64 -9.82
CA ILE A 49 7.38 -0.75 -10.22
C ILE A 49 7.23 -0.88 -11.73
N TRP A 50 8.01 -1.78 -12.32
CA TRP A 50 7.89 -2.15 -13.75
C TRP A 50 6.66 -3.04 -13.99
N ARG A 51 5.48 -2.62 -13.51
CA ARG A 51 4.19 -3.27 -13.79
C ARG A 51 3.31 -2.35 -14.62
N ARG A 52 2.23 -2.90 -15.19
CA ARG A 52 1.28 -2.10 -15.94
C ARG A 52 0.72 -1.02 -15.01
N PRO A 53 0.60 0.25 -15.45
CA PRO A 53 0.05 1.36 -14.65
C PRO A 53 -1.37 1.11 -14.12
N GLU A 54 -2.04 0.10 -14.65
CA GLU A 54 -3.43 -0.26 -14.39
C GLU A 54 -3.54 -1.19 -13.17
N ASP A 55 -2.47 -1.93 -12.85
CA ASP A 55 -2.38 -2.79 -11.68
C ASP A 55 -2.00 -1.92 -10.49
N THR A 56 -3.00 -1.42 -9.75
CA THR A 56 -2.76 -0.56 -8.58
C THR A 56 -2.48 -1.44 -7.34
N ILE A 57 -1.55 -2.38 -7.50
CA ILE A 57 -1.15 -3.39 -6.52
C ILE A 57 0.32 -3.18 -6.19
N PHE A 58 0.64 -3.05 -4.91
CA PHE A 58 2.01 -2.99 -4.40
C PHE A 58 2.15 -3.86 -3.17
N THR A 59 3.38 -4.22 -2.81
CA THR A 59 3.65 -5.08 -1.66
C THR A 59 4.15 -4.30 -0.45
N LEU A 60 4.15 -4.91 0.73
CA LEU A 60 4.84 -4.35 1.90
C LEU A 60 6.34 -4.16 1.62
N LEU A 61 6.94 -5.04 0.82
CA LEU A 61 8.32 -4.87 0.37
C LEU A 61 8.49 -3.60 -0.47
N ASP A 62 7.51 -3.25 -1.32
CA ASP A 62 7.57 -2.02 -2.12
C ASP A 62 7.45 -0.77 -1.25
N LEU A 63 6.56 -0.78 -0.25
CA LEU A 63 6.44 0.28 0.75
C LEU A 63 7.74 0.47 1.55
N ASN A 64 8.32 -0.62 2.04
CA ASN A 64 9.54 -0.60 2.86
C ASN A 64 10.79 -0.19 2.06
N ASN A 65 10.72 -0.24 0.73
CA ASN A 65 11.77 0.23 -0.18
C ASN A 65 11.45 1.61 -0.79
N ASP A 66 10.54 2.38 -0.18
CA ASP A 66 10.19 3.74 -0.58
C ASP A 66 9.70 3.86 -2.05
N ARG A 67 9.05 2.81 -2.57
CA ARG A 67 8.57 2.78 -3.97
C ARG A 67 7.19 3.37 -4.17
N VAL A 68 6.49 3.72 -3.09
CA VAL A 68 5.12 4.23 -3.12
C VAL A 68 5.10 5.68 -2.66
N THR A 69 4.68 6.56 -3.54
CA THR A 69 4.62 8.00 -3.27
C THR A 69 3.20 8.51 -3.51
N TYR A 70 2.68 9.29 -2.57
CA TYR A 70 1.48 10.08 -2.80
C TYR A 70 1.87 11.45 -3.36
N ILE A 71 1.18 11.88 -4.41
CA ILE A 71 1.38 13.18 -5.05
C ILE A 71 0.05 13.93 -4.99
N HIS A 72 0.04 15.08 -4.33
CA HIS A 72 -1.13 15.95 -4.27
C HIS A 72 -1.26 16.73 -5.59
N ASP A 73 -2.50 16.92 -6.06
CA ASP A 73 -2.78 17.60 -7.33
C ASP A 73 -2.69 19.14 -7.30
N GLY A 74 -2.43 19.76 -6.14
CA GLY A 74 -2.36 21.22 -5.98
C GLY A 74 -3.69 21.92 -5.72
N SER A 75 -4.79 21.18 -5.51
CA SER A 75 -6.05 21.78 -5.07
C SER A 75 -6.01 22.18 -3.59
N GLU A 76 -6.61 23.33 -3.26
CA GLU A 76 -6.72 23.83 -1.87
C GLU A 76 -7.73 22.99 -1.07
N THR A 77 -7.29 21.83 -0.57
CA THR A 77 -8.12 20.91 0.21
C THR A 77 -7.37 20.40 1.43
N THR A 78 -8.11 20.18 2.51
CA THR A 78 -7.52 19.78 3.80
C THR A 78 -7.40 18.26 3.96
N GLU A 79 -8.08 17.47 3.12
CA GLU A 79 -8.19 16.02 3.29
C GLU A 79 -8.26 15.27 1.94
N ASP A 80 -7.57 14.13 1.88
CA ASP A 80 -7.74 13.12 0.84
C ASP A 80 -7.73 11.72 1.48
N SER A 81 -8.30 10.73 0.79
CA SER A 81 -8.45 9.38 1.31
C SER A 81 -8.17 8.33 0.25
N ILE A 82 -7.54 7.23 0.68
CA ILE A 82 -7.23 6.07 -0.16
C ILE A 82 -7.73 4.85 0.58
N VAL A 83 -8.48 4.00 -0.10
CA VAL A 83 -8.93 2.72 0.46
C VAL A 83 -8.10 1.60 -0.14
N LEU A 84 -7.48 0.83 0.75
CA LEU A 84 -6.65 -0.31 0.41
C LEU A 84 -7.31 -1.60 0.92
N GLU A 85 -7.25 -2.65 0.12
CA GLU A 85 -7.55 -4.01 0.53
C GLU A 85 -6.25 -4.80 0.69
N LEU A 86 -6.18 -5.61 1.74
CA LEU A 86 -5.02 -6.42 2.09
C LEU A 86 -5.23 -7.86 1.64
N GLU A 87 -4.30 -8.39 0.85
CA GLU A 87 -4.23 -9.80 0.49
C GLU A 87 -2.93 -10.41 1.03
N LEU A 88 -3.02 -11.60 1.60
CA LEU A 88 -1.88 -12.33 2.14
C LEU A 88 -1.62 -13.58 1.29
N VAL A 89 -0.40 -13.70 0.79
CA VAL A 89 0.07 -14.84 0.01
C VAL A 89 1.15 -15.56 0.81
N THR A 90 0.84 -16.79 1.22
CA THR A 90 1.77 -17.63 1.97
C THR A 90 2.76 -18.37 1.09
N ARG A 91 3.91 -18.69 1.68
CA ARG A 91 4.84 -19.65 1.08
C ARG A 91 4.21 -21.03 0.99
N THR A 92 4.67 -21.83 0.03
CA THR A 92 4.32 -23.25 -0.09
C THR A 92 4.55 -23.98 1.23
N GLY A 93 3.54 -24.73 1.67
CA GLY A 93 3.58 -25.48 2.94
C GLY A 93 2.99 -24.76 4.15
N TYR A 94 2.56 -23.50 3.99
CA TYR A 94 1.81 -22.76 5.01
C TYR A 94 0.35 -22.62 4.59
N ILE A 95 -0.55 -22.69 5.57
CA ILE A 95 -1.99 -22.48 5.39
C ILE A 95 -2.36 -21.25 6.21
N LEU A 96 -2.91 -20.23 5.55
CA LEU A 96 -3.51 -19.10 6.26
C LEU A 96 -4.70 -19.61 7.07
N PRO A 97 -4.76 -19.26 8.36
CA PRO A 97 -5.98 -19.46 9.12
C PRO A 97 -7.16 -18.78 8.41
N SER A 98 -8.33 -19.40 8.46
CA SER A 98 -9.52 -18.91 7.73
C SER A 98 -9.98 -17.51 8.12
N TYR A 99 -9.59 -17.02 9.29
CA TYR A 99 -9.87 -15.64 9.72
C TYR A 99 -8.91 -14.60 9.11
N LEU A 100 -7.90 -15.05 8.35
CA LEU A 100 -6.96 -14.23 7.58
C LEU A 100 -7.04 -14.51 6.07
N GLN A 101 -8.00 -15.32 5.64
CA GLN A 101 -8.31 -15.55 4.22
C GLN A 101 -9.28 -14.51 3.69
#